data_AF-A0A3N5N302-F1
#
_entry.id   AF-A0A3N5N302-F1
#
_cell.length_a   1.000
_cell.length_b   1.000
_cell.length_c   1.000
_cell.angle_alpha   90.00
_cell.angle_beta   90.00
_cell.angle_gamma   90.00
#
_symmetry.space_group_name_H-M   'P 1'
#
loop_
_entity.id
_entity.type
_entity.pdbx_description
1 polymer ?
#
loop_
_entity_poly.entity_id
_entity_poly.type
_entity_poly.pdbx_seq_one_letter_code
_entity_poly.pdbx_strand_id
1 'polypeptide(L)'
;MQRLSRNAKGQAVLQLKSPYRDGTTHIVMSAQEFMQRLAALARMFQCAVQRRCFPVGANPTRQLSLQPEAIGAIVEVTKRLKPSV
;
A
#
# COMPACT_ATOMS: atom_id res chain seq x y z
N MET A 1 17.58 3.47 -30.47
CA MET A 1 17.63 4.80 -29.83
C MET A 1 17.57 4.62 -28.31
N GLN A 2 18.63 4.98 -27.58
CA GLN A 2 18.68 4.83 -26.12
C GLN A 2 18.22 6.14 -25.45
N ARG A 3 17.12 6.10 -24.69
CA ARG A 3 16.53 7.29 -24.04
C ARG A 3 17.10 7.59 -22.65
N LEU A 4 17.67 6.58 -22.01
CA LEU A 4 18.31 6.68 -20.71
C LEU A 4 19.77 6.29 -20.90
N SER A 5 20.68 7.22 -20.68
CA SER A 5 22.12 6.96 -20.70
C SER A 5 22.75 7.33 -19.37
N ARG A 6 24.01 6.93 -19.19
CA ARG A 6 24.82 7.27 -18.02
C ARG A 6 25.95 8.18 -18.47
N ASN A 7 26.13 9.31 -17.80
CA ASN A 7 27.21 10.24 -18.14
C ASN A 7 28.56 9.77 -17.56
N ALA A 8 29.65 10.43 -17.95
CA ALA A 8 31.00 10.12 -17.44
C ALA A 8 31.13 10.26 -15.91
N LYS A 9 30.27 11.09 -15.28
CA LYS A 9 30.20 11.26 -13.82
C LYS A 9 29.31 10.20 -13.13
N GLY A 10 28.80 9.23 -13.89
CA GLY A 10 27.95 8.16 -13.38
C GLY A 10 26.49 8.53 -13.12
N GLN A 11 26.05 9.74 -13.49
CA GLN A 11 24.68 10.23 -13.34
C GLN A 11 23.79 9.72 -14.49
N ALA A 12 22.48 9.64 -14.21
CA ALA A 12 21.49 9.26 -15.20
C ALA A 12 21.10 10.48 -16.05
N VAL A 13 21.10 10.31 -17.38
CA VAL A 13 20.65 11.30 -18.35
C VAL A 13 19.44 10.74 -19.09
N LEU A 14 18.30 11.39 -18.89
CA LEU A 14 17.04 11.01 -19.52
C LEU A 14 16.73 11.98 -20.68
N GLN A 15 16.82 11.47 -21.91
CA GLN A 15 16.44 12.20 -23.11
C GLN A 15 14.92 12.29 -23.24
N LEU A 16 14.42 13.51 -23.29
CA LEU A 16 13.01 13.80 -23.46
C LEU A 16 12.61 13.58 -24.93
N LYS A 17 11.39 13.09 -25.11
CA LYS A 17 10.85 12.85 -26.47
C LYS A 17 10.48 14.17 -27.15
N SER A 18 9.96 15.10 -26.37
CA SER A 18 9.69 16.48 -26.78
C SER A 18 10.42 17.40 -25.81
N PRO A 19 11.09 18.45 -26.30
CA PRO A 19 11.65 19.47 -25.41
C PRO A 19 10.54 20.16 -24.63
N TYR A 20 10.88 20.65 -23.45
CA TYR A 20 10.01 21.56 -22.70
C TYR A 20 9.93 22.94 -23.39
N ARG A 21 9.01 23.79 -22.90
CA ARG A 21 8.79 25.15 -23.42
C ARG A 21 10.03 26.04 -23.35
N ASP A 22 10.91 25.77 -22.39
CA ASP A 22 12.18 26.44 -22.15
C ASP A 22 13.33 25.87 -23.03
N GLY A 23 13.05 24.87 -23.86
CA GLY A 23 14.06 24.19 -24.68
C GLY A 23 14.81 23.07 -23.96
N THR A 24 14.46 22.74 -22.70
CA THR A 24 15.10 21.63 -21.97
C THR A 24 14.80 20.30 -22.67
N THR A 25 15.86 19.63 -23.15
CA THR A 25 15.78 18.36 -23.90
C THR A 25 16.12 17.13 -23.08
N HIS A 26 16.76 17.30 -21.93
CA HIS A 26 17.26 16.20 -21.13
C HIS A 26 17.27 16.53 -19.65
N ILE A 27 17.05 15.50 -18.84
CA ILE A 27 17.09 15.61 -17.38
C ILE A 27 18.28 14.83 -16.87
N VAL A 28 19.17 15.50 -16.13
CA VAL A 28 20.32 14.87 -15.47
C VAL A 28 20.01 14.73 -13.99
N MET A 29 20.20 13.54 -13.44
CA MET A 29 19.97 13.28 -12.02
C MET A 29 20.96 12.25 -11.47
N SER A 30 21.22 12.31 -10.17
CA SER A 30 22.08 11.31 -9.52
C SER A 30 21.44 9.91 -9.59
N ALA A 31 22.25 8.87 -9.45
CA ALA A 31 21.73 7.50 -9.41
C ALA A 31 20.74 7.29 -8.26
N GLN A 32 20.98 7.92 -7.11
CA GLN A 32 20.08 7.85 -5.96
C GLN A 32 18.73 8.52 -6.26
N GLU A 33 18.75 9.72 -6.83
CA GLU A 33 17.53 10.45 -7.16
C GLU A 33 16.71 9.70 -8.23
N PHE A 34 17.39 9.10 -9.21
CA PHE A 34 16.76 8.23 -10.20
C PHE A 34 16.04 7.04 -9.54
N MET A 35 16.73 6.33 -8.64
CA MET A 35 16.15 5.19 -7.93
C MET A 35 15.00 5.61 -7.00
N GLN A 36 15.10 6.76 -6.33
CA GLN A 36 14.04 7.30 -5.48
C GLN A 36 12.78 7.66 -6.28
N ARG A 37 12.94 8.33 -7.43
CA ARG A 37 11.84 8.67 -8.34
C ARG A 37 11.18 7.40 -8.90
N LEU A 38 11.99 6.40 -9.27
CA LEU A 38 11.49 5.11 -9.72
C LEU A 38 10.70 4.38 -8.62
N ALA A 39 11.21 4.39 -7.38
CA ALA A 39 10.51 3.80 -6.23
C ALA A 39 9.19 4.50 -5.91
N ALA A 40 9.14 5.84 -6.05
CA ALA A 40 7.90 6.61 -5.90
C ALA A 40 6.85 6.20 -6.94
N LEU A 41 7.26 6.03 -8.21
CA LEU A 41 6.38 5.53 -9.26
C LEU A 41 5.90 4.10 -8.94
N ALA A 42 6.79 3.20 -8.54
CA ALA A 42 6.43 1.82 -8.19
C ALA A 42 5.39 1.75 -7.06
N ARG A 43 5.53 2.60 -6.02
CA ARG A 43 4.55 2.71 -4.94
C ARG A 43 3.19 3.20 -5.43
N MET A 44 3.16 4.19 -6.33
CA MET A 44 1.90 4.64 -6.94
C MET A 44 1.25 3.53 -7.78
N PHE A 45 2.03 2.79 -8.56
CA PHE A 45 1.52 1.65 -9.32
C PHE A 45 0.99 0.55 -8.41
N GLN A 46 1.67 0.23 -7.31
CA GLN A 46 1.14 -0.74 -6.34
C GLN A 46 -0.17 -0.26 -5.73
N CYS A 47 -0.28 0.97 -5.22
CA CYS A 47 -1.55 1.47 -4.67
C CYS A 47 -2.68 1.52 -5.72
N ALA A 48 -2.38 1.85 -6.98
CA ALA A 48 -3.37 1.89 -8.06
C ALA A 48 -3.78 0.49 -8.57
N VAL A 49 -2.84 -0.48 -8.59
CA VAL A 49 -3.09 -1.88 -8.96
C VAL A 49 -3.81 -2.61 -7.83
N GLN A 50 -3.43 -2.39 -6.56
CA GLN A 50 -4.10 -2.98 -5.40
C GLN A 50 -5.55 -2.52 -5.25
N ARG A 51 -5.89 -1.30 -5.70
CA ARG A 51 -7.29 -0.83 -5.74
C ARG A 51 -8.12 -1.44 -6.87
N ARG A 52 -7.49 -2.01 -7.89
CA ARG A 52 -8.17 -2.78 -8.97
C ARG A 52 -8.15 -4.28 -8.74
N CYS A 53 -7.26 -4.76 -7.88
CA CYS A 53 -7.32 -6.09 -7.30
C CYS A 53 -7.54 -5.97 -5.80
N PHE A 54 -8.76 -5.57 -5.41
CA PHE A 54 -9.35 -6.31 -4.29
C PHE A 54 -9.28 -7.78 -4.72
N PRO A 55 -8.61 -8.69 -3.99
CA PRO A 55 -8.97 -10.08 -4.17
C PRO A 55 -10.46 -10.11 -3.90
N VAL A 56 -11.25 -10.52 -4.89
CA VAL A 56 -12.69 -10.69 -4.71
C VAL A 56 -12.82 -11.63 -3.49
N GLY A 57 -13.15 -11.07 -2.32
CA GLY A 57 -13.16 -11.81 -1.05
C GLY A 57 -12.31 -11.31 0.13
N ALA A 58 -11.36 -10.35 0.01
CA ALA A 58 -10.76 -9.73 1.21
C ALA A 58 -11.59 -8.53 1.69
N ASN A 59 -12.87 -8.79 1.96
CA ASN A 59 -13.64 -7.91 2.81
C ASN A 59 -13.30 -8.25 4.28
N PRO A 60 -12.73 -7.34 5.08
CA PRO A 60 -12.51 -7.56 6.50
C PRO A 60 -13.82 -7.48 7.32
N THR A 61 -15.00 -7.63 6.71
CA THR A 61 -16.23 -7.97 7.44
C THR A 61 -16.27 -9.45 7.88
N ARG A 62 -15.26 -10.26 7.55
CA ARG A 62 -15.12 -11.61 8.10
C ARG A 62 -13.94 -11.77 9.06
N GLN A 63 -13.56 -10.69 9.75
CA GLN A 63 -12.89 -10.83 11.05
C GLN A 63 -13.94 -11.24 12.10
N LEU A 64 -14.45 -12.47 11.93
CA LEU A 64 -15.07 -13.22 13.01
C LEU A 64 -13.92 -13.62 13.92
N SER A 65 -13.46 -12.65 14.73
CA SER A 65 -12.60 -12.91 15.87
C SER A 65 -13.23 -14.06 16.64
N LEU A 66 -12.51 -15.18 16.68
CA LEU A 66 -12.48 -16.15 17.76
C LEU A 66 -13.52 -15.85 18.86
N GLN A 67 -14.67 -16.52 18.77
CA GLN A 67 -15.57 -16.88 19.86
C GLN A 67 -15.57 -15.92 21.08
N PRO A 68 -16.61 -15.10 21.32
CA PRO A 68 -17.11 -14.99 22.68
C PRO A 68 -17.92 -16.28 22.92
N GLU A 69 -17.25 -17.40 23.21
CA GLU A 69 -17.21 -17.93 24.58
C GLU A 69 -18.43 -17.47 25.41
N ALA A 70 -19.51 -18.24 25.25
CA ALA A 70 -20.60 -18.43 26.20
C ALA A 70 -21.29 -17.17 26.79
N ILE A 71 -21.99 -16.39 25.96
CA ILE A 71 -23.09 -15.49 26.43
C ILE A 71 -24.38 -16.29 26.74
N GLY A 72 -24.32 -17.62 26.78
CA GLY A 72 -25.47 -18.51 27.02
C GLY A 72 -25.55 -19.15 28.41
N ALA A 73 -24.64 -18.84 29.35
CA ALA A 73 -24.52 -19.59 30.61
C ALA A 73 -24.51 -18.73 31.90
N ILE A 74 -25.10 -17.53 31.89
CA ILE A 74 -25.40 -16.75 33.12
C ILE A 74 -26.87 -16.29 33.13
N VAL A 75 -27.81 -17.11 32.67
CA VAL A 75 -29.25 -16.82 32.79
C VAL A 75 -30.06 -17.96 33.44
N GLU A 76 -29.42 -19.03 33.92
CA GLU A 76 -30.14 -20.15 34.56
C GLU A 76 -29.53 -20.58 35.92
N VAL A 77 -28.95 -19.65 36.68
CA VAL A 77 -28.69 -19.82 38.13
C VAL A 77 -29.18 -18.57 38.90
N THR A 78 -30.37 -18.09 38.54
CA THR A 78 -31.26 -17.46 39.52
C THR A 78 -32.28 -18.50 40.00
N LYS A 79 -31.78 -19.71 40.33
CA LYS A 79 -32.48 -20.60 41.23
C LYS A 79 -32.25 -20.08 42.64
N ARG A 80 -33.22 -19.32 43.13
CA ARG A 80 -33.71 -19.31 44.52
C ARG A 80 -32.72 -19.82 45.58
N LEU A 81 -32.21 -18.91 46.41
CA LEU A 81 -32.09 -19.15 47.85
C LEU A 81 -32.48 -17.85 48.58
N LYS A 82 -33.70 -17.84 49.14
CA LYS A 82 -34.06 -16.97 50.27
C LYS A 82 -33.40 -17.59 51.51
N PRO A 83 -32.55 -16.88 52.26
CA PRO A 83 -32.17 -17.34 53.58
C PRO A 83 -33.34 -17.14 54.54
N SER A 84 -33.71 -18.23 55.21
CA SER A 84 -34.68 -18.23 56.31
C SER A 84 -34.01 -17.67 57.57
N VAL A 85 -34.75 -16.84 58.31
CA VAL A 85 -34.65 -16.73 59.77
C VAL A 85 -36.02 -17.06 60.31
#